data_AF-A0A3C1L248-F1
#
_entry.id   AF-A0A3C1L248-F1
#
_cell.length_a   1.000
_cell.length_b   1.000
_cell.length_c   1.000
_cell.angle_alpha   90.00
_cell.angle_beta   90.00
_cell.angle_gamma   90.00
#
_symmetry.space_group_name_H-M   'P 1'
#
loop_
_entity.id
_entity.type
_entity.pdbx_description
1 polymer ?
#
loop_
_entity_poly.entity_id
_entity_poly.type
_entity_poly.pdbx_seq_one_letter_code
_entity_poly.pdbx_strand_id
1 'polypeptide(L)'
;MIAGIVLGRAFPDLNDQLEKVKVDTVSLPIAVGLFAMMFPVLAKVRYRAIGAAVADKRPVIMSLLIVWLIGPALMFTLAWLMLPDLPAYRTGVIIIG
;
A
#
# COMPACT_ATOMS: atom_id res chain seq x y z
N MET A 1 3.87 11.43 9.14
CA MET A 1 3.80 12.00 7.77
C MET A 1 4.66 13.24 7.60
N ILE A 2 4.40 14.34 8.31
CA ILE A 2 5.10 15.63 8.10
C ILE A 2 6.63 15.49 8.18
N ALA A 3 7.14 14.85 9.24
CA ALA A 3 8.58 14.63 9.41
C ALA A 3 9.21 13.85 8.22
N GLY A 4 8.52 12.83 7.69
CA GLY A 4 9.02 12.05 6.54
C GLY A 4 9.03 12.86 5.24
N ILE A 5 8.02 13.70 5.01
CA ILE A 5 7.96 14.58 3.84
C ILE A 5 9.07 15.64 3.92
N VAL A 6 9.26 16.25 5.08
CA VAL A 6 10.31 17.26 5.30
C VAL A 6 11.70 16.65 5.12
N LEU A 7 11.94 15.46 5.67
CA LEU A 7 13.20 14.74 5.52
C LEU A 7 13.50 14.39 4.05
N GLY A 8 12.52 13.87 3.31
CA GLY A 8 12.67 13.54 1.89
C GLY A 8 12.84 14.78 1.00
N ARG A 9 12.33 15.94 1.43
CA ARG A 9 12.54 17.21 0.71
C ARG A 9 13.87 17.88 1.05
N ALA A 10 14.36 17.71 2.28
CA ALA A 10 15.65 18.24 2.72
C ALA A 10 16.83 17.41 2.21
N PHE A 11 16.63 16.11 1.99
CA PHE A 11 17.63 15.18 1.46
C PHE A 11 17.10 14.51 0.18
N PRO A 12 17.30 15.10 -1.01
CA PRO A 12 16.81 14.53 -2.27
C PRO A 12 17.48 13.18 -2.61
N ASP A 13 18.73 12.98 -2.19
CA ASP A 13 19.49 11.73 -2.42
C ASP A 13 19.13 10.61 -1.42
N LEU A 14 18.14 10.82 -0.55
CA LEU A 14 17.78 9.85 0.47
C LEU A 14 17.34 8.53 -0.16
N ASN A 15 16.59 8.58 -1.26
CA ASN A 15 16.21 7.40 -2.03
C ASN A 15 17.44 6.66 -2.58
N ASP A 16 18.40 7.38 -3.16
CA ASP A 16 19.63 6.77 -3.71
C ASP A 16 20.49 6.13 -2.60
N GLN A 17 20.51 6.73 -1.41
CA GLN A 17 21.21 6.16 -0.25
C GLN A 17 20.49 4.92 0.33
N LEU A 18 19.16 4.93 0.38
CA LEU A 18 18.34 3.78 0.76
C LEU A 18 18.46 2.63 -0.24
N GLU A 19 18.67 2.95 -1.52
CA GLU A 19 18.93 1.98 -2.58
C GLU A 19 20.33 1.38 -2.56
N LYS A 20 21.33 2.04 -1.94
CA LYS A 20 22.67 1.44 -1.77
C LYS A 20 22.64 0.21 -0.86
N VAL A 21 21.67 0.15 0.05
CA VAL A 21 21.46 -0.98 0.96
C VAL A 21 20.30 -1.84 0.42
N LYS A 22 20.49 -2.40 -0.78
CA LYS A 22 19.53 -3.32 -1.40
C LYS A 22 20.12 -4.72 -1.56
N VAL A 23 19.26 -5.72 -1.44
CA VAL A 23 19.56 -7.09 -1.85
C VAL A 23 18.75 -7.34 -3.11
N ASP A 24 19.46 -7.52 -4.22
CA ASP A 24 18.90 -7.69 -5.55
C ASP A 24 17.98 -6.52 -5.96
N THR A 25 16.67 -6.70 -5.86
CA THR A 25 15.64 -5.70 -6.23
C THR A 25 14.96 -5.02 -5.05
N VAL A 26 15.27 -5.42 -3.81
CA VAL A 26 14.55 -4.95 -2.60
C VAL A 26 15.48 -4.18 -1.67
N SER A 27 15.09 -2.94 -1.33
CA SER A 27 15.79 -2.12 -0.32
C SER A 27 15.53 -2.68 1.09
N LEU A 28 16.60 -3.02 1.81
CA LEU A 28 16.52 -3.57 3.18
C LEU A 28 15.83 -2.60 4.16
N PRO A 29 16.19 -1.31 4.20
CA PRO A 29 15.51 -0.35 5.08
C PRO A 29 13.99 -0.28 4.83
N ILE A 30 13.57 -0.31 3.56
CA ILE A 30 12.15 -0.29 3.19
C ILE A 30 11.48 -1.59 3.63
N ALA A 31 12.11 -2.74 3.39
CA ALA A 31 11.59 -4.04 3.81
C ALA A 31 11.41 -4.13 5.33
N VAL A 32 12.39 -3.66 6.11
CA VAL A 32 12.31 -3.61 7.58
C VAL A 32 11.19 -2.67 8.03
N GLY A 33 11.07 -1.49 7.40
CA GLY A 33 9.99 -0.54 7.69
C GLY A 33 8.61 -1.15 7.43
N LEU A 34 8.43 -1.81 6.28
CA LEU A 34 7.19 -2.50 5.92
C LEU A 34 6.88 -3.64 6.90
N PHE A 35 7.88 -4.45 7.25
CA PHE A 35 7.71 -5.55 8.20
C PHE A 35 7.30 -5.03 9.59
N ALA A 36 7.94 -3.96 10.07
CA ALA A 36 7.60 -3.31 11.33
C ALA A 36 6.17 -2.73 11.33
N MET A 37 5.65 -2.31 10.17
CA MET A 37 4.25 -1.86 10.03
C MET A 37 3.26 -3.01 9.97
N MET A 38 3.63 -4.13 9.35
CA MET A 38 2.73 -5.27 9.14
C MET A 38 2.63 -6.18 10.38
N PHE A 39 3.74 -6.40 11.08
CA PHE A 39 3.81 -7.27 12.26
C PHE A 39 2.78 -6.94 13.37
N PRO A 40 2.54 -5.67 13.74
CA PRO A 40 1.55 -5.31 14.76
C PRO A 40 0.12 -5.71 14.41
N VAL A 41 -0.24 -5.65 13.11
CA VAL A 41 -1.58 -6.03 12.65
C VAL A 41 -1.77 -7.53 12.81
N LEU A 42 -0.78 -8.33 12.38
CA LEU A 42 -0.80 -9.79 12.51
C LEU A 42 -0.86 -10.22 13.98
N ALA A 43 -0.07 -9.58 14.86
CA ALA A 43 -0.03 -9.90 16.28
C ALA A 43 -1.36 -9.64 17.02
N LYS A 44 -2.21 -8.74 16.49
CA LYS A 44 -3.52 -8.40 17.08
C LYS A 44 -4.65 -9.34 16.64
N VAL A 45 -4.40 -10.26 15.70
CA VAL A 45 -5.44 -11.15 15.18
C VAL A 45 -5.77 -12.24 16.19
N ARG A 46 -7.06 -12.39 16.52
CA ARG A 46 -7.58 -13.49 17.35
C ARG A 46 -7.87 -14.71 16.47
N TYR A 47 -6.87 -15.57 16.28
CA TYR A 47 -6.96 -16.73 15.38
C TYR A 47 -8.15 -17.67 15.64
N ARG A 48 -8.55 -17.84 16.90
CA ARG A 48 -9.70 -18.68 17.27
C ARG A 48 -11.06 -18.16 16.77
N ALA A 49 -11.16 -16.86 16.50
CA ALA A 49 -12.38 -16.22 16.01
C ALA A 49 -12.45 -16.12 14.48
N ILE A 50 -11.37 -16.48 13.76
CA ILE A 50 -11.32 -16.37 12.30
C ILE A 50 -12.39 -17.24 11.64
N GLY A 51 -12.57 -18.48 12.10
CA GLY A 51 -13.56 -19.40 11.54
C GLY A 51 -15.00 -18.87 11.64
N ALA A 52 -15.36 -18.29 12.78
CA ALA A 52 -16.67 -17.66 12.98
C ALA A 52 -16.84 -16.38 12.15
N ALA A 53 -15.79 -15.56 12.02
CA ALA A 53 -15.82 -14.33 11.23
C ALA A 53 -15.93 -14.60 9.72
N VAL A 54 -15.34 -15.69 9.22
CA VAL A 54 -15.44 -16.09 7.80
C VAL A 54 -16.73 -16.85 7.51
N ALA A 55 -17.36 -17.46 8.53
CA ALA A 55 -18.65 -18.12 8.37
C ALA A 55 -19.76 -17.14 7.96
N ASP A 56 -19.69 -15.88 8.41
CA ASP A 56 -20.54 -14.82 7.89
C ASP A 56 -20.03 -14.33 6.53
N LYS A 57 -20.58 -14.93 5.46
CA LYS A 57 -20.13 -14.71 4.09
C LYS A 57 -20.48 -13.32 3.57
N ARG A 58 -21.54 -12.67 4.08
CA ARG A 58 -22.04 -11.43 3.49
C ARG A 58 -21.07 -10.26 3.69
N PRO A 59 -20.56 -9.98 4.91
CA PRO A 59 -19.53 -8.95 5.10
C PRO A 59 -18.23 -9.27 4.37
N VAL A 60 -17.82 -10.54 4.35
CA VAL A 60 -16.59 -10.96 3.69
C VAL A 60 -16.66 -10.70 2.18
N ILE A 61 -17.73 -11.17 1.52
CA ILE A 61 -17.93 -10.96 0.08
C ILE A 61 -18.06 -9.47 -0.25
N MET A 62 -18.82 -8.71 0.56
CA MET A 62 -18.97 -7.27 0.34
C MET A 62 -17.63 -6.54 0.47
N SER A 63 -16.83 -6.86 1.49
CA SER A 63 -15.50 -6.27 1.65
C SER A 63 -14.58 -6.61 0.48
N LEU A 64 -14.64 -7.84 -0.03
CA LEU A 64 -13.84 -8.28 -1.15
C LEU A 64 -14.26 -7.54 -2.43
N LEU A 65 -15.56 -7.45 -2.72
CA LEU A 65 -16.05 -6.70 -3.88
C LEU A 65 -15.68 -5.22 -3.81
N ILE A 66 -15.81 -4.61 -2.64
CA ILE A 66 -15.49 -3.19 -2.47
C ILE A 66 -13.99 -2.95 -2.64
N VAL A 67 -13.13 -3.78 -2.02
CA VAL A 67 -11.67 -3.58 -2.06
C VAL A 67 -11.05 -4.02 -3.37
N TRP A 68 -11.52 -5.10 -3.99
CA TRP A 68 -10.91 -5.66 -5.19
C TRP A 68 -11.53 -5.22 -6.51
N LEU A 69 -12.80 -4.83 -6.52
CA LEU A 69 -13.48 -4.44 -7.75
C LEU A 69 -13.78 -2.94 -7.75
N ILE A 70 -14.46 -2.45 -6.71
CA ILE A 70 -14.93 -1.06 -6.67
C ILE A 70 -13.75 -0.11 -6.46
N GLY A 71 -12.84 -0.39 -5.54
CA GLY A 71 -11.64 0.40 -5.27
C GLY A 71 -10.79 0.62 -6.53
N PRO A 72 -10.33 -0.45 -7.20
CA PRO A 72 -9.52 -0.34 -8.40
C PRO A 72 -10.28 0.31 -9.56
N ALA A 73 -11.55 -0.02 -9.77
CA ALA A 73 -12.36 0.61 -10.82
C ALA A 73 -12.53 2.12 -10.59
N LEU A 74 -12.74 2.54 -9.34
CA LEU A 74 -12.83 3.94 -8.97
C LEU A 74 -11.49 4.65 -9.21
N MET A 75 -10.39 4.09 -8.72
CA MET A 75 -9.06 4.68 -8.86
C MET A 75 -8.61 4.75 -10.31
N PHE A 76 -8.91 3.72 -11.11
CA PHE A 76 -8.73 3.75 -12.56
C PHE A 76 -9.48 4.89 -13.22
N THR A 77 -10.77 5.02 -12.92
CA THR A 77 -11.61 6.07 -13.47
C THR A 77 -11.09 7.46 -13.11
N LEU A 78 -10.75 7.67 -11.83
CA LEU A 78 -10.20 8.94 -11.36
C LEU A 78 -8.84 9.25 -11.99
N ALA A 79 -7.96 8.26 -12.13
CA ALA A 79 -6.63 8.45 -12.68
C ALA A 79 -6.68 8.88 -14.16
N TRP A 80 -7.64 8.37 -14.94
CA TRP A 80 -7.85 8.79 -16.33
C TRP A 80 -8.51 10.16 -16.45
N LEU A 81 -9.43 10.52 -15.55
CA LEU A 81 -10.10 11.82 -15.56
C LEU A 81 -9.21 12.97 -15.07
N MET A 82 -8.40 12.73 -14.04
CA MET A 82 -7.64 13.79 -13.35
C MET A 82 -6.17 13.84 -13.77
N LEU A 83 -5.59 12.75 -14.31
CA LEU A 83 -4.18 12.70 -14.73
C LEU A 83 -3.99 12.27 -16.20
N PRO A 84 -4.70 12.88 -17.18
CA PRO A 84 -4.62 12.50 -18.60
C PRO A 84 -3.26 12.78 -19.25
N ASP A 85 -2.50 13.76 -18.76
CA ASP A 85 -1.20 14.15 -19.33
C ASP A 85 0.00 13.60 -18.55
N LEU A 86 -0.27 12.89 -17.45
CA LEU A 86 0.75 12.43 -16.48
C LEU A 86 0.73 10.89 -16.35
N PRO A 87 1.24 10.16 -17.36
CA PRO A 87 1.10 8.69 -17.44
C PRO A 87 1.77 7.97 -16.27
N ALA A 88 2.93 8.44 -15.78
CA ALA A 88 3.62 7.83 -14.64
C ALA A 88 2.79 7.90 -13.34
N TYR A 89 2.18 9.06 -13.07
CA TYR A 89 1.34 9.26 -11.89
C TYR A 89 0.02 8.50 -12.00
N ARG A 90 -0.57 8.42 -13.21
CA ARG A 90 -1.76 7.61 -13.47
C ARG A 90 -1.53 6.14 -13.10
N THR A 91 -0.44 5.56 -13.59
CA THR A 91 -0.06 4.17 -13.28
C THR A 91 0.13 3.98 -11.78
N GLY A 92 0.80 4.92 -11.10
CA GLY A 92 0.97 4.87 -9.65
C GLY A 92 -0.36 4.85 -8.89
N VAL A 93 -1.29 5.74 -9.23
CA VAL A 93 -2.63 5.80 -8.61
C VAL A 93 -3.41 4.51 -8.83
N ILE A 94 -3.35 3.94 -10.05
CA ILE A 94 -4.02 2.68 -10.38
C ILE A 94 -3.44 1.50 -9.60
N ILE A 95 -2.13 1.45 -9.39
CA ILE A 95 -1.47 0.35 -8.65
C ILE A 95 -1.81 0.38 -7.17
N ILE A 96 -2.02 1.57 -6.59
CA ILE A 96 -2.35 1.73 -5.17
C ILE A 96 -3.83 1.46 -4.87
N GLY A 97 -4.70 1.69 -5.85
CA GLY A 97 -6.15 1.61 -5.76
C GLY A 97 -6.72 0.21 -5.91
#